data_AF-A0A134A8L8-F1
#
_entry.id   AF-A0A134A8L8-F1
#
_cell.length_a   1.000
_cell.length_b   1.000
_cell.length_c   1.000
_cell.angle_alpha   90.00
_cell.angle_beta   90.00
_cell.angle_gamma   90.00
#
_symmetry.space_group_name_H-M   'P 1'
#
loop_
_entity.id
_entity.type
_entity.pdbx_description
1 polymer ?
#
loop_
_entity_poly.entity_id
_entity_poly.type
_entity_poly.pdbx_seq_one_letter_code
_entity_poly.pdbx_strand_id
1 'polypeptide(L)'
;MVIAPKIWTNFGGLFIMKLTDENRIEMYRLKKEGYSYKELSKKFEIDPSNVKYMVKLADLHGETVLIKGKNNYYPPELKLDII
;
A
#
# COMPACT_ATOMS: atom_id res chain seq x y z
N MET A 1 -0.02 10.18 20.40
CA MET A 1 1.16 9.42 19.94
C MET A 1 1.05 9.30 18.43
N VAL A 2 1.90 10.01 17.67
CA VAL A 2 1.95 9.89 16.21
C VAL A 2 3.13 8.98 15.90
N ILE A 3 2.84 7.76 15.42
CA ILE A 3 3.87 6.83 14.97
C ILE A 3 4.39 7.39 13.64
N ALA A 4 5.57 8.01 13.65
CA ALA A 4 6.21 8.45 12.43
C ALA A 4 6.53 7.23 11.55
N PRO A 5 6.20 7.22 10.25
CA PRO A 5 6.53 6.11 9.39
C PRO A 5 8.06 5.96 9.33
N LYS A 6 8.54 4.86 9.90
CA LYS A 6 9.93 4.45 9.88
C LYS A 6 10.20 3.94 8.46
N ILE A 7 11.07 4.63 7.72
CA ILE A 7 12.07 4.15 6.76
C ILE A 7 12.40 5.33 5.84
N TRP A 8 13.43 6.09 6.22
CA TRP A 8 13.98 7.17 5.41
C TRP A 8 15.21 6.62 4.67
N THR A 9 15.12 6.42 3.36
CA THR A 9 16.28 6.10 2.52
C THR A 9 16.59 7.29 1.63
N ASN A 10 17.75 7.92 1.85
CA ASN A 10 18.24 9.04 1.05
C ASN A 10 19.02 8.49 -0.16
N PHE A 11 18.49 8.64 -1.37
CA PHE A 11 19.21 8.35 -2.62
C PHE A 11 19.41 9.67 -3.35
N GLY A 12 20.47 10.41 -3.00
CA GLY A 12 20.89 11.62 -3.71
C GLY A 12 20.01 12.85 -3.52
N GLY A 13 19.38 13.05 -2.35
CA GLY A 13 18.57 14.24 -2.06
C GLY A 13 17.10 14.13 -2.50
N LEU A 14 16.71 13.01 -3.12
CA LEU A 14 15.32 12.67 -3.42
C LEU A 14 14.78 11.75 -2.33
N PHE A 15 13.87 12.26 -1.51
CA PHE A 15 13.18 11.48 -0.48
C PHE A 15 12.16 10.54 -1.14
N ILE A 16 12.61 9.42 -1.72
CA ILE A 16 11.67 8.42 -2.21
C ILE A 16 11.15 7.63 -1.02
N MET A 17 9.98 8.01 -0.51
CA MET A 17 9.30 7.22 0.51
C MET A 17 8.92 5.86 -0.11
N LYS A 18 9.56 4.78 0.34
CA LYS A 18 9.08 3.43 -0.01
C LYS A 18 7.69 3.29 0.58
N LEU A 19 6.73 2.90 -0.25
CA LEU A 19 5.36 2.64 0.20
C LEU A 19 5.34 1.40 1.10
N THR A 20 5.47 1.62 2.40
CA THR A 20 5.31 0.58 3.42
C THR A 20 3.85 0.15 3.49
N ASP A 21 3.61 -1.08 3.95
CA ASP A 21 2.25 -1.60 4.16
C ASP A 21 1.46 -0.70 5.13
N GLU A 22 2.16 -0.15 6.13
CA GLU A 22 1.64 0.84 7.08
C GLU A 22 1.15 2.11 6.36
N ASN A 23 1.94 2.66 5.43
CA ASN A 23 1.56 3.85 4.66
C ASN A 23 0.31 3.60 3.80
N ARG A 24 0.15 2.39 3.24
CA ARG A 24 -1.06 2.04 2.47
C ARG A 24 -2.29 1.98 3.37
N ILE A 25 -2.18 1.39 4.56
CA ILE A 25 -3.26 1.32 5.53
C ILE A 25 -3.64 2.72 6.03
N GLU A 26 -2.66 3.56 6.39
CA GLU A 26 -2.91 4.93 6.85
C GLU A 26 -3.64 5.74 5.77
N MET A 27 -3.21 5.64 4.51
CA MET A 27 -3.87 6.29 3.38
C MET A 27 -5.35 5.88 3.26
N TYR A 28 -5.64 4.59 3.39
CA TYR A 28 -7.02 4.09 3.33
C TYR A 28 -7.89 4.60 4.49
N ARG A 29 -7.35 4.65 5.70
CA ARG A 29 -8.04 5.18 6.88
C ARG A 29 -8.37 6.66 6.71
N LEU A 30 -7.40 7.47 6.26
CA LEU A 30 -7.62 8.88 5.93
C LEU A 30 -8.67 9.05 4.81
N LYS A 31 -8.70 8.16 3.82
CA LYS A 31 -9.76 8.18 2.81
C LYS A 31 -11.16 8.00 3.43
N LYS A 32 -11.31 7.13 4.44
CA LYS A 32 -12.56 6.92 5.18
C LYS A 32 -12.93 8.11 6.06
N GLU A 33 -11.94 8.86 6.57
CA GLU A 33 -12.14 10.11 7.31
C GLU A 33 -12.60 11.29 6.43
N GLY A 34 -12.55 11.15 5.09
CA GLY A 34 -13.10 12.13 4.16
C GLY A 34 -12.06 12.88 3.33
N TYR A 35 -10.77 12.58 3.48
CA TYR A 35 -9.71 13.19 2.66
C TYR A 35 -9.92 12.92 1.16
N SER A 36 -9.53 13.90 0.33
CA SER A 36 -9.60 13.79 -1.13
C SER A 36 -8.41 13.01 -1.70
N TYR A 37 -8.59 12.41 -2.88
CA TYR A 37 -7.51 11.70 -3.57
C TYR A 37 -6.29 12.58 -3.86
N LYS A 38 -6.50 13.88 -4.10
CA LYS A 38 -5.43 14.83 -4.40
C LYS A 38 -4.58 15.13 -3.15
N GLU A 39 -5.22 15.26 -1.99
CA GLU A 39 -4.52 15.45 -0.71
C GLU A 39 -3.72 14.21 -0.32
N LEU A 40 -4.32 13.03 -0.47
CA LEU A 40 -3.64 11.75 -0.21
C LEU A 40 -2.46 11.55 -1.16
N SER A 41 -2.66 11.81 -2.46
CA SER A 41 -1.61 11.74 -3.48
C SER A 41 -0.41 12.63 -3.11
N LYS A 42 -0.67 13.87 -2.70
CA LYS A 42 0.38 14.81 -2.29
C LYS A 42 1.06 14.40 -0.98
N LYS A 43 0.31 13.92 0.01
CA LYS A 43 0.83 13.52 1.33
C LYS A 43 1.74 12.29 1.24
N PHE A 44 1.37 11.32 0.43
CA PHE A 44 2.10 10.06 0.29
C PHE A 44 3.02 10.00 -0.94
N GLU A 45 3.07 11.08 -1.72
CA GLU A 45 3.81 11.17 -2.99
C GLU A 45 3.49 10.03 -3.97
N ILE A 46 2.20 9.67 -4.04
CA ILE A 46 1.66 8.62 -4.91
C ILE A 46 0.84 9.26 -6.02
N ASP A 47 0.88 8.72 -7.24
CA ASP A 47 -0.04 9.12 -8.29
C ASP A 47 -1.52 8.97 -7.84
N PRO A 48 -2.41 9.95 -8.12
CA PRO A 48 -3.83 9.87 -7.74
C PRO A 48 -4.55 8.61 -8.24
N SER A 49 -4.14 8.07 -9.39
CA SER A 49 -4.70 6.84 -9.96
C SER A 49 -4.36 5.62 -9.10
N ASN A 50 -3.12 5.57 -8.59
CA ASN A 50 -2.67 4.52 -7.69
C ASN A 50 -3.37 4.62 -6.33
N VAL A 51 -3.59 5.82 -5.81
CA VAL A 51 -4.41 6.04 -4.59
C VAL A 51 -5.82 5.51 -4.81
N LYS A 52 -6.45 5.85 -5.95
CA LYS A 52 -7.78 5.36 -6.31
C LYS A 52 -7.83 3.84 -6.43
N TYR A 53 -6.80 3.24 -7.00
CA TYR A 53 -6.68 1.78 -7.11
C TYR A 53 -6.61 1.11 -5.74
N MET A 54 -5.73 1.58 -4.85
CA MET A 54 -5.58 1.00 -3.50
C MET A 54 -6.86 1.11 -2.69
N VAL A 55 -7.54 2.25 -2.75
CA VAL A 55 -8.83 2.44 -2.07
C VAL A 55 -9.88 1.44 -2.58
N LYS A 56 -10.01 1.30 -3.91
CA LYS A 56 -10.93 0.30 -4.48
C LYS A 56 -10.58 -1.12 -4.06
N LEU A 57 -9.30 -1.47 -4.04
CA LEU A 57 -8.84 -2.79 -3.65
C LEU A 57 -9.22 -3.10 -2.20
N ALA A 58 -9.03 -2.14 -1.29
CA ALA A 58 -9.40 -2.26 0.11
C ALA A 58 -10.91 -2.24 0.34
N ASP A 59 -11.68 -1.49 -0.46
CA ASP A 59 -13.15 -1.53 -0.38
C ASP A 59 -13.72 -2.89 -0.83
N LEU A 60 -13.03 -3.61 -1.71
CA LEU A 60 -13.45 -4.94 -2.19
C LEU A 60 -13.02 -6.08 -1.27
N HIS A 61 -11.81 -6.02 -0.72
CA HIS A 61 -11.18 -7.15 -0.01
C HIS A 61 -10.85 -6.86 1.46
N GLY A 62 -11.14 -5.65 1.96
CA GLY A 62 -10.76 -5.17 3.28
C GLY A 62 -9.34 -4.59 3.32
N GLU A 63 -9.00 -3.89 4.42
CA GLU A 63 -7.68 -3.22 4.55
C GLU A 63 -6.49 -4.18 4.57
N THR A 64 -6.71 -5.46 4.90
CA THR A 64 -5.67 -6.50 4.97
C THR A 64 -5.01 -6.77 3.62
N VAL A 65 -5.71 -6.52 2.50
CA VAL A 65 -5.18 -6.67 1.14
C VAL A 65 -4.05 -5.67 0.83
N LEU A 66 -3.98 -4.57 1.58
CA LEU A 66 -2.94 -3.55 1.43
C LEU A 66 -1.62 -3.97 2.08
N ILE A 67 -1.67 -4.94 3.00
CA ILE A 67 -0.50 -5.56 3.59
C ILE A 67 0.08 -6.55 2.59
N LYS A 68 1.36 -6.41 2.28
CA LYS A 68 2.03 -7.34 1.40
C LYS A 68 2.27 -8.64 2.16
N GLY A 69 1.42 -9.63 1.90
CA GLY A 69 1.70 -11.01 2.30
C GLY A 69 2.99 -11.52 1.65
N LYS A 70 3.57 -12.60 2.20
CA LYS A 70 4.54 -13.39 1.44
C LYS A 70 3.86 -13.82 0.14
N ASN A 71 4.53 -13.70 -1.02
CA ASN A 71 4.03 -14.30 -2.25
C ASN A 71 3.70 -15.77 -1.92
N ASN A 72 2.43 -16.14 -1.93
CA ASN A 72 2.04 -17.54 -1.83
C ASN A 72 2.50 -18.19 -3.13
N TYR A 73 3.76 -18.64 -3.13
CA TYR A 73 4.28 -19.50 -4.17
C TYR A 73 3.38 -20.73 -4.17
N TYR A 74 2.86 -21.11 -5.34
CA TYR A 74 2.09 -22.35 -5.44
C TYR A 74 2.89 -23.48 -4.81
N PRO A 75 2.33 -24.22 -3.84
CA PRO A 75 3.01 -25.37 -3.29
C PRO A 75 3.42 -26.29 -4.46
N PRO A 76 4.66 -26.80 -4.48
CA PRO A 76 5.17 -27.62 -5.61
C PRO A 76 4.25 -28.80 -5.96
N GLU A 77 3.52 -29.27 -4.96
CA GLU A 77 2.56 -30.37 -4.98
C GLU A 77 1.42 -30.12 -5.99
N LEU A 78 0.90 -28.88 -6.06
CA LEU A 78 -0.14 -28.49 -7.03
C LEU A 78 0.38 -28.41 -8.47
N LYS A 79 1.69 -28.34 -8.69
CA LYS A 79 2.28 -28.35 -10.03
C LYS A 79 2.39 -29.76 -10.60
N LEU A 80 2.45 -30.78 -9.74
CA LEU A 80 2.59 -32.17 -10.16
C LEU A 80 1.25 -32.75 -10.65
N ASP A 81 0.12 -32.30 -10.11
CA ASP A 81 -1.22 -32.71 -10.56
C ASP A 81 -1.67 -32.11 -11.91
N ILE A 82 -0.87 -31.20 -12.48
CA ILE A 82 -1.13 -30.56 -13.79
C ILE A 82 -0.31 -31.23 -14.93
N ILE A 83 0.53 -32.23 -14.62
CA ILE A 83 1.38 -32.94 -15.61
C ILE A 83 0.79 -34.31 -15.98
#